data_AF-A0A5K3G1W5-F1
#
_entry.id   AF-A0A5K3G1W5-F1
#
_cell.length_a   1.000
_cell.length_b   1.000
_cell.length_c   1.000
_cell.angle_alpha   90.00
_cell.angle_beta   90.00
_cell.angle_gamma   90.00
#
_symmetry.space_group_name_H-M   'P 1'
#
loop_
_entity.id
_entity.type
_entity.pdbx_description
1 polymer ?
#
loop_
_entity_poly.entity_id
_entity_poly.type
_entity_poly.pdbx_seq_one_letter_code
_entity_poly.pdbx_strand_id
1 'polypeptide(L)'
;VEEGRIIFDNLKKSIAYTLTSNIPEITPFLIFILADVPLPLGTITILCIDLGTDMVPAISLAYEEAESDIMKRMPRDPFRDKLVNERLISMAYGQIGMIQASGGFFVYFVIMAENGFWPSRLLGLRKQWDSPAINDVADSYGQEWTYTQRKRLEYTCHTAFFVSIVIVQWTDLLICKTRMNSIFQQGMWNHHLTFGLFFETTLA
;
A
#
# COMPACT_ATOMS: atom_id res chain seq x y z
N VAL A 1 -29.90 12.81 11.60
CA VAL A 1 -29.42 11.72 12.48
C VAL A 1 -28.91 10.54 11.67
N GLU A 2 -29.68 10.11 10.66
CA GLU A 2 -29.30 9.06 9.70
C GLU A 2 -27.96 9.31 9.02
N GLU A 3 -27.81 10.45 8.32
CA GLU A 3 -26.55 10.84 7.65
C GLU A 3 -25.34 10.86 8.59
N GLY A 4 -25.53 11.35 9.83
CA GLY A 4 -24.46 11.39 10.83
C GLY A 4 -23.99 10.00 11.27
N ARG A 5 -24.87 9.00 11.20
CA ARG A 5 -24.54 7.60 11.48
C ARG A 5 -23.88 6.92 10.29
N ILE A 6 -24.33 7.22 9.06
CA ILE A 6 -23.75 6.72 7.81
C ILE A 6 -22.31 7.22 7.66
N ILE A 7 -22.10 8.53 7.75
CA ILE A 7 -20.77 9.13 7.58
C ILE A 7 -19.76 8.61 8.61
N PHE A 8 -20.20 8.33 9.84
CA PHE A 8 -19.32 7.79 10.88
C PHE A 8 -18.79 6.39 10.52
N ASP A 9 -19.63 5.52 9.96
CA ASP A 9 -19.18 4.19 9.54
C ASP A 9 -18.35 4.26 8.25
N ASN A 10 -18.72 5.14 7.32
CA ASN A 10 -17.95 5.34 6.09
C ASN A 10 -16.57 5.93 6.37
N LEU A 11 -16.45 6.85 7.33
CA LEU A 11 -15.16 7.37 7.78
C LEU A 11 -14.28 6.26 8.39
N LYS A 12 -14.84 5.26 9.08
CA LYS A 12 -14.06 4.11 9.55
C LYS A 12 -13.49 3.29 8.40
N LYS A 13 -14.25 3.12 7.31
CA LYS A 13 -13.80 2.42 6.09
C LYS A 13 -12.68 3.18 5.40
N SER A 14 -12.89 4.48 5.19
CA SER A 14 -11.91 5.39 4.58
C SER A 14 -10.60 5.41 5.39
N ILE A 15 -10.68 5.54 6.72
CA ILE A 15 -9.50 5.50 7.60
C ILE A 15 -8.83 4.12 7.59
N ALA A 16 -9.58 3.02 7.54
CA ALA A 16 -8.97 1.70 7.47
C ALA A 16 -8.14 1.53 6.19
N TYR A 17 -8.68 1.97 5.05
CA TYR A 17 -8.03 1.94 3.74
C TYR A 17 -6.78 2.83 3.64
N THR A 18 -6.78 4.00 4.27
CA THR A 18 -5.57 4.85 4.28
C THR A 18 -4.54 4.41 5.30
N LEU A 19 -4.91 3.60 6.29
CA LEU A 19 -3.95 3.07 7.26
C LEU A 19 -3.25 1.81 6.71
N THR A 20 -3.95 0.94 5.98
CA THR A 20 -3.36 -0.27 5.39
C THR A 20 -2.13 0.02 4.52
N SER A 21 -2.17 1.07 3.69
CA SER A 21 -1.08 1.50 2.78
C SER A 21 0.20 1.94 3.50
N ASN A 22 0.10 2.44 4.72
CA ASN A 22 1.28 2.91 5.46
C ASN A 22 2.30 1.78 5.73
N ILE A 23 1.86 0.53 5.86
CA ILE A 23 2.76 -0.60 6.14
C ILE A 23 3.69 -0.92 4.95
N PRO A 24 3.20 -1.15 3.72
CA PRO A 24 4.07 -1.33 2.55
C PRO A 24 4.94 -0.10 2.24
N GLU A 25 4.65 1.09 2.77
CA GLU A 25 5.48 2.28 2.60
C GLU A 25 6.60 2.38 3.64
N ILE A 26 6.31 2.09 4.91
CA ILE A 26 7.29 2.17 6.01
C ILE A 26 8.27 0.98 5.98
N THR A 27 7.77 -0.21 5.65
CA THR A 27 8.58 -1.44 5.69
C THR A 27 9.80 -1.42 4.74
N PRO A 28 9.76 -0.86 3.52
CA PRO A 28 10.95 -0.63 2.69
C PRO A 28 12.07 0.13 3.41
N PHE A 29 11.74 1.19 4.15
CA PHE A 29 12.72 1.96 4.92
C PHE A 29 13.28 1.16 6.10
N LEU A 30 12.44 0.36 6.77
CA LEU A 30 12.90 -0.52 7.84
C LEU A 30 13.88 -1.57 7.31
N ILE A 31 13.57 -2.25 6.21
CA ILE A 31 14.47 -3.26 5.62
C ILE A 31 15.75 -2.60 5.07
N PHE A 32 15.64 -1.42 4.46
CA PHE A 32 16.79 -0.63 4.00
C PHE A 32 17.79 -0.32 5.13
N ILE A 33 17.31 -0.08 6.36
CA ILE A 33 18.16 0.19 7.53
C ILE A 33 18.65 -1.11 8.18
N LEU A 34 17.78 -2.10 8.35
CA LEU A 34 18.10 -3.31 9.11
C LEU A 34 18.93 -4.33 8.31
N ALA A 35 18.68 -4.43 7.01
CA ALA A 35 19.30 -5.42 6.12
C ALA A 35 20.35 -4.82 5.18
N ASP A 36 20.55 -3.49 5.20
CA ASP A 36 21.47 -2.76 4.33
C ASP A 36 21.30 -3.12 2.85
N VAL A 37 20.06 -3.26 2.39
CA VAL A 37 19.70 -3.50 0.99
C VAL A 37 19.52 -2.19 0.21
N PRO A 38 19.57 -2.19 -1.13
CA PRO A 38 19.17 -1.03 -1.95
C PRO A 38 17.72 -0.61 -1.66
N LEU A 39 17.44 0.70 -1.72
CA LEU A 39 16.14 1.24 -1.38
C LEU A 39 15.03 0.61 -2.26
N PRO A 40 14.03 -0.07 -1.68
CA PRO A 40 12.96 -0.69 -2.48
C PRO A 40 11.92 0.30 -2.99
N LEU A 41 11.69 1.38 -2.24
CA LEU A 41 10.68 2.38 -2.54
C LEU A 41 11.15 3.78 -2.12
N GLY A 42 11.08 4.73 -3.05
CA GLY A 42 11.55 6.09 -2.86
C GLY A 42 10.53 6.98 -2.14
N THR A 43 10.99 8.08 -1.53
CA THR A 43 10.10 9.06 -0.88
C THR A 43 9.14 9.73 -1.86
N ILE A 44 9.57 9.99 -3.10
CA ILE A 44 8.72 10.58 -4.14
C ILE A 44 7.57 9.62 -4.48
N THR A 45 7.85 8.32 -4.60
CA THR A 45 6.82 7.32 -4.88
C THR A 45 5.82 7.18 -3.74
N ILE A 46 6.24 7.33 -2.47
CA ILE A 46 5.29 7.41 -1.34
C ILE A 46 4.35 8.60 -1.52
N LEU A 47 4.89 9.78 -1.79
CA LEU A 47 4.07 10.98 -1.99
C LEU A 47 3.09 10.83 -3.15
N CYS A 48 3.48 10.11 -4.21
CA CYS A 48 2.57 9.78 -5.32
C CYS A 48 1.42 8.84 -4.90
N ILE A 49 1.65 7.97 -3.92
CA ILE A 49 0.60 7.09 -3.37
C ILE A 49 -0.35 7.91 -2.52
N ASP A 50 0.18 8.51 -1.45
CA ASP A 50 -0.59 9.26 -0.44
C ASP A 50 -1.40 10.43 -1.02
N LEU A 51 -0.78 11.21 -1.91
CA LEU A 51 -1.39 12.44 -2.45
C LEU A 51 -1.98 12.25 -3.85
N GLY A 52 -1.66 11.14 -4.51
CA GLY A 52 -2.06 10.87 -5.88
C GLY A 52 -3.11 9.77 -5.97
N THR A 53 -2.67 8.52 -5.84
CA THR A 53 -3.51 7.34 -6.11
C THR A 53 -4.60 7.15 -5.06
N ASP A 54 -4.28 7.30 -3.78
CA ASP A 54 -5.16 6.86 -2.70
C ASP A 54 -6.24 7.89 -2.34
N MET A 55 -6.06 9.15 -2.73
CA MET A 55 -6.97 10.25 -2.38
C MET A 55 -8.38 10.03 -2.95
N VAL A 56 -8.50 9.66 -4.23
CA VAL A 56 -9.82 9.50 -4.89
C VAL A 56 -10.56 8.26 -4.37
N PRO A 57 -9.95 7.07 -4.29
CA PRO A 57 -10.57 5.90 -3.68
C PRO A 57 -10.97 6.12 -2.21
N ALA A 58 -10.11 6.73 -1.39
CA ALA A 58 -10.41 7.01 0.02
C ALA A 58 -11.63 7.93 0.19
N ILE A 59 -11.77 8.96 -0.66
CA ILE A 59 -12.93 9.85 -0.67
C ILE A 59 -14.18 9.11 -1.18
N SER A 60 -14.04 8.22 -2.15
CA SER A 60 -15.17 7.45 -2.70
C SER A 60 -15.87 6.57 -1.65
N LEU A 61 -15.12 6.06 -0.66
CA LEU A 61 -15.66 5.30 0.46
C LEU A 61 -16.59 6.13 1.36
N ALA A 62 -16.46 7.46 1.35
CA ALA A 62 -17.38 8.35 2.09
C ALA A 62 -18.80 8.32 1.51
N TYR A 63 -18.93 8.01 0.21
CA TYR A 63 -20.20 7.95 -0.54
C TYR A 63 -20.85 6.56 -0.52
N GLU A 64 -20.38 5.64 0.33
CA GLU A 64 -21.01 4.33 0.44
C GLU A 64 -22.37 4.36 1.12
N GLU A 65 -23.25 3.46 0.69
CA GLU A 65 -24.56 3.28 1.30
C GLU A 65 -24.47 2.49 2.63
N ALA A 66 -25.52 2.61 3.43
CA ALA A 66 -25.65 1.89 4.68
C ALA A 66 -25.67 0.36 4.45
N GLU A 67 -24.84 -0.39 5.17
CA GLU A 67 -24.83 -1.87 5.11
C GLU A 67 -26.02 -2.53 5.82
N SER A 68 -26.69 -1.81 6.72
CA SER A 68 -27.81 -2.33 7.50
C SER A 68 -28.77 -1.20 7.85
N ASP A 69 -29.90 -1.53 8.47
CA ASP A 69 -30.84 -0.52 8.96
C ASP A 69 -30.22 0.26 10.14
N ILE A 70 -29.47 1.30 9.78
CA ILE A 70 -28.71 2.16 10.69
C ILE A 70 -29.64 2.92 11.64
N MET A 71 -30.92 3.10 11.29
CA MET A 71 -31.88 3.81 12.11
C MET A 71 -32.44 2.94 13.24
N LYS A 72 -32.48 1.61 13.07
CA LYS A 72 -32.87 0.66 14.13
C LYS A 72 -31.83 0.45 15.22
N ARG A 73 -30.56 0.85 14.99
CA ARG A 73 -29.49 0.68 16.00
C ARG A 73 -29.58 1.72 17.12
N MET A 74 -29.18 1.34 18.33
CA MET A 74 -29.05 2.28 19.45
C MET A 74 -27.95 3.32 19.18
N PRO A 75 -28.05 4.55 19.75
CA PRO A 75 -26.98 5.52 19.68
C PRO A 75 -25.64 4.95 20.19
N ARG A 76 -24.53 5.32 19.55
CA ARG A 76 -23.19 4.86 19.92
C ARG A 76 -22.80 5.32 21.33
N ASP A 77 -21.98 4.53 22.02
CA ASP A 77 -21.33 4.95 23.26
C ASP A 77 -20.03 5.69 22.94
N PRO A 78 -19.86 6.98 23.30
CA PRO A 78 -18.64 7.73 23.02
C PRO A 78 -17.36 7.13 23.62
N PHE A 79 -17.46 6.37 24.71
CA PHE A 79 -16.30 5.81 25.40
C PHE A 79 -15.88 4.44 24.85
N ARG A 80 -16.85 3.63 24.43
CA ARG A 80 -16.63 2.28 23.89
C ARG A 80 -16.50 2.27 22.37
N ASP A 81 -17.37 3.00 21.66
CA ASP A 81 -17.45 3.01 20.19
C ASP A 81 -16.63 4.16 19.60
N LYS A 82 -15.30 4.03 19.74
CA LYS A 82 -14.34 4.96 19.14
C LYS A 82 -14.34 4.83 17.61
N LEU A 83 -13.87 5.89 16.94
CA LEU A 83 -13.73 5.92 15.48
C LEU A 83 -12.63 4.93 15.06
N VAL A 84 -11.46 5.03 15.68
CA VAL A 84 -10.35 4.09 15.50
C VAL A 84 -10.24 3.25 16.77
N ASN A 85 -10.32 1.94 16.62
CA ASN A 85 -10.15 0.98 17.71
C ASN A 85 -8.95 0.06 17.42
N GLU A 86 -8.48 -0.63 18.45
CA GLU A 86 -7.35 -1.57 18.33
C GLU A 86 -7.62 -2.68 17.33
N ARG A 87 -8.89 -3.10 17.18
CA ARG A 87 -9.29 -4.10 16.18
C ARG A 87 -9.08 -3.62 14.75
N LEU A 88 -9.42 -2.38 14.45
CA LEU A 88 -9.20 -1.76 13.14
C LEU A 88 -7.71 -1.64 12.87
N ILE A 89 -6.93 -1.17 13.84
CA ILE A 89 -5.46 -1.09 13.70
C ILE A 89 -4.87 -2.49 13.49
N SER A 90 -5.30 -3.49 14.26
CA SER A 90 -4.81 -4.86 14.13
C SER A 90 -5.14 -5.49 12.78
N MET A 91 -6.31 -5.21 12.22
CA MET A 91 -6.70 -5.69 10.88
C MET A 91 -5.91 -4.96 9.80
N ALA A 92 -5.90 -3.62 9.84
CA ALA A 92 -5.27 -2.77 8.84
C ALA A 92 -3.75 -2.96 8.82
N TYR A 93 -3.08 -2.69 9.94
CA TYR A 93 -1.62 -2.78 10.03
C TYR A 93 -1.11 -4.22 10.15
N GLY A 94 -1.76 -5.04 10.97
CA GLY A 94 -1.24 -6.36 11.33
C GLY A 94 -1.49 -7.44 10.29
N GLN A 95 -2.57 -7.34 9.51
CA GLN A 95 -2.96 -8.38 8.57
C GLN A 95 -2.86 -7.89 7.13
N ILE A 96 -3.70 -6.92 6.74
CA ILE A 96 -3.79 -6.50 5.34
C ILE A 96 -2.51 -5.78 4.91
N GLY A 97 -2.03 -4.81 5.68
CA GLY A 97 -0.80 -4.08 5.38
C GLY A 97 0.43 -4.99 5.30
N MET A 98 0.50 -6.04 6.12
CA MET A 98 1.58 -7.04 6.03
C MET A 98 1.52 -7.86 4.74
N ILE A 99 0.31 -8.22 4.28
CA ILE A 99 0.12 -8.91 3.00
C ILE A 99 0.53 -7.98 1.85
N GLN A 100 0.11 -6.71 1.87
CA GLN A 100 0.50 -5.72 0.88
C GLN A 100 2.02 -5.52 0.82
N ALA A 101 2.67 -5.38 1.98
CA ALA A 101 4.13 -5.27 2.08
C ALA A 101 4.82 -6.51 1.49
N SER A 102 4.32 -7.71 1.80
CA SER A 102 4.88 -8.94 1.25
C SER A 102 4.79 -9.01 -0.28
N GLY A 103 3.68 -8.51 -0.87
CA GLY A 103 3.52 -8.40 -2.31
C GLY A 103 4.50 -7.44 -2.95
N GLY A 104 4.68 -6.25 -2.36
CA GLY A 104 5.66 -5.27 -2.85
C GLY A 104 7.10 -5.78 -2.77
N PHE A 105 7.49 -6.42 -1.65
CA PHE A 105 8.81 -7.03 -1.51
C PHE A 105 9.03 -8.20 -2.48
N PHE A 106 7.99 -8.98 -2.76
CA PHE A 106 8.06 -10.04 -3.75
C PHE A 106 8.43 -9.49 -5.13
N VAL A 107 7.74 -8.43 -5.59
CA VAL A 107 8.05 -7.77 -6.87
C VAL A 107 9.47 -7.20 -6.88
N TYR A 108 9.89 -6.56 -5.80
CA TYR A 108 11.27 -6.06 -5.65
C TYR A 108 12.31 -7.16 -5.81
N PHE A 109 12.16 -8.29 -5.10
CA PHE A 109 13.12 -9.38 -5.18
C PHE A 109 13.11 -10.07 -6.54
N VAL A 110 11.96 -10.19 -7.20
CA VAL A 110 11.86 -10.73 -8.57
C VAL A 110 12.64 -9.86 -9.54
N ILE A 111 12.43 -8.54 -9.55
CA ILE A 111 13.13 -7.64 -10.47
C ILE A 111 14.63 -7.62 -10.21
N MET A 112 15.05 -7.61 -8.94
CA MET A 112 16.46 -7.70 -8.59
C MET A 112 17.08 -9.02 -9.06
N ALA A 113 16.39 -10.15 -8.85
CA ALA A 113 16.88 -11.47 -9.23
C ALA A 113 16.98 -11.65 -10.76
N GLU A 114 15.98 -11.16 -11.50
CA GLU A 114 15.99 -11.18 -12.98
C GLU A 114 17.14 -10.35 -13.56
N ASN A 115 17.55 -9.28 -12.87
CA ASN A 115 18.70 -8.46 -13.24
C ASN A 115 20.03 -8.94 -12.62
N GLY A 116 20.07 -10.12 -12.00
CA GLY A 116 21.31 -10.75 -11.51
C GLY A 116 21.67 -10.51 -10.04
N PHE A 117 20.87 -9.73 -9.31
CA PHE A 117 21.03 -9.52 -7.88
C PHE A 117 20.11 -10.46 -7.10
N TRP A 118 20.65 -11.61 -6.71
CA TRP A 118 19.90 -12.58 -5.91
C TRP A 118 19.64 -12.02 -4.50
N PRO A 119 18.53 -12.42 -3.84
CA PRO A 119 18.18 -11.91 -2.51
C PRO A 119 19.29 -12.06 -1.46
N SER A 120 20.10 -13.11 -1.55
CA SER A 120 21.25 -13.34 -0.65
C SER A 120 22.38 -12.32 -0.84
N ARG A 121 22.59 -11.82 -2.06
CA ARG A 121 23.66 -10.86 -2.40
C ARG A 121 23.29 -9.42 -2.06
N LEU A 122 21.99 -9.12 -1.97
CA LEU A 122 21.46 -7.79 -1.65
C LEU A 122 21.78 -7.36 -0.21
N LEU A 123 21.94 -8.31 0.72
CA LEU A 123 22.22 -8.02 2.12
C LEU A 123 23.59 -7.33 2.27
N GLY A 124 23.62 -6.16 2.92
CA GLY A 124 24.85 -5.40 3.12
C GLY A 124 25.37 -4.66 1.87
N LEU A 125 24.65 -4.70 0.74
CA LEU A 125 25.09 -4.12 -0.52
C LEU A 125 24.96 -2.59 -0.56
N ARG A 126 24.10 -2.01 0.29
CA ARG A 126 23.74 -0.58 0.28
C ARG A 126 24.93 0.38 0.22
N LYS A 127 25.97 0.18 1.05
CA LYS A 127 27.14 1.10 1.07
C LYS A 127 27.87 1.14 -0.27
N GLN A 128 27.98 -0.01 -0.94
CA GLN A 128 28.57 -0.11 -2.28
C GLN A 128 27.59 0.40 -3.34
N TRP A 129 26.30 0.17 -3.12
CA TRP A 129 25.23 0.57 -4.02
C TRP A 129 25.08 2.10 -4.12
N ASP A 130 25.15 2.81 -3.00
CA ASP A 130 24.97 4.26 -2.98
C ASP A 130 26.25 5.05 -3.27
N SER A 131 27.43 4.42 -3.22
CA SER A 131 28.70 5.09 -3.49
C SER A 131 28.87 5.43 -4.98
N PRO A 132 29.02 6.72 -5.35
CA PRO A 132 29.29 7.11 -6.73
C PRO A 132 30.71 6.77 -7.20
N ALA A 133 31.63 6.49 -6.26
CA ALA A 133 33.02 6.20 -6.56
C ALA A 133 33.25 4.77 -7.07
N ILE A 134 32.31 3.86 -6.82
CA ILE A 134 32.41 2.43 -7.14
C ILE A 134 31.62 2.17 -8.43
N ASN A 135 32.27 1.65 -9.47
CA ASN A 135 31.65 1.40 -10.78
C ASN A 135 31.73 -0.07 -11.23
N ASP A 136 32.17 -0.93 -10.32
CA ASP A 136 32.58 -2.31 -10.50
C ASP A 136 31.86 -3.22 -9.50
N VAL A 137 30.62 -2.89 -9.12
CA VAL A 137 29.84 -3.73 -8.20
C VAL A 137 29.48 -5.02 -8.91
N ALA A 138 30.03 -6.14 -8.43
CA ALA A 138 29.74 -7.46 -8.96
C ALA A 138 28.35 -7.96 -8.53
N ASP A 139 27.55 -8.36 -9.52
CA ASP A 139 26.31 -9.09 -9.32
C ASP A 139 26.57 -10.58 -8.98
N SER A 140 25.53 -11.40 -8.93
CA SER A 140 25.66 -12.82 -8.57
C SER A 140 26.12 -13.70 -9.74
N TYR A 141 26.08 -13.17 -10.98
CA TYR A 141 26.58 -13.82 -12.18
C TYR A 141 28.03 -13.41 -12.52
N GLY A 142 28.60 -12.48 -11.75
CA GLY A 142 29.96 -11.97 -11.95
C GLY A 142 30.06 -10.82 -12.95
N GLN A 143 28.95 -10.16 -13.29
CA GLN A 143 28.95 -8.95 -14.13
C GLN A 143 29.21 -7.71 -13.26
N GLU A 144 29.95 -6.75 -13.81
CA GLU A 144 30.26 -5.48 -13.16
C GLU A 144 29.23 -4.41 -13.53
N TRP A 145 28.69 -3.74 -12.51
CA TRP A 145 27.66 -2.72 -12.68
C TRP A 145 28.14 -1.32 -12.30
N THR A 146 28.03 -0.39 -13.27
CA THR A 146 28.31 1.04 -13.06
C THR A 146 27.25 1.71 -12.18
N TYR A 147 27.60 2.83 -11.55
CA TYR A 147 26.67 3.57 -10.67
C TYR A 147 25.35 3.94 -11.37
N THR A 148 25.42 4.39 -12.63
CA THR A 148 24.23 4.80 -13.39
C THR A 148 23.32 3.63 -13.73
N GLN A 149 23.88 2.46 -14.08
CA GLN A 149 23.10 1.26 -14.35
C GLN A 149 22.38 0.76 -13.09
N ARG A 150 23.07 0.76 -11.94
CA ARG A 150 22.50 0.37 -10.64
C ARG A 150 21.37 1.29 -10.21
N LYS A 151 21.57 2.61 -10.32
CA LYS A 151 20.53 3.58 -10.00
C LYS A 151 19.33 3.53 -10.95
N ARG A 152 19.54 3.22 -12.24
CA ARG A 152 18.42 2.97 -13.15
C ARG A 152 17.61 1.75 -12.69
N LEU A 153 18.27 0.65 -12.34
CA LEU A 153 17.60 -0.56 -11.82
C LEU A 153 16.84 -0.28 -10.51
N GLU A 154 17.43 0.48 -9.59
CA GLU A 154 16.79 0.91 -8.35
C GLU A 154 15.52 1.73 -8.61
N TYR A 155 15.57 2.70 -9.55
CA TYR A 155 14.37 3.46 -9.91
C TYR A 155 13.31 2.60 -10.60
N THR A 156 13.71 1.61 -11.42
CA THR A 156 12.76 0.62 -11.95
C THR A 156 12.11 -0.19 -10.83
N CYS A 157 12.87 -0.56 -9.80
CA CYS A 157 12.32 -1.23 -8.62
C CYS A 157 11.33 -0.34 -7.86
N HIS A 158 11.63 0.96 -7.68
CA HIS A 158 10.70 1.91 -7.06
C HIS A 158 9.37 1.96 -7.82
N THR A 159 9.42 2.07 -9.15
CA THR A 159 8.20 2.11 -9.98
C THR A 159 7.41 0.81 -9.94
N ALA A 160 8.09 -0.34 -9.94
CA ALA A 160 7.40 -1.63 -9.88
C ALA A 160 6.79 -1.90 -8.51
N PHE A 161 7.47 -1.50 -7.43
CA PHE A 161 6.91 -1.56 -6.08
C PHE A 161 5.68 -0.64 -5.97
N PHE A 162 5.77 0.58 -6.50
CA PHE A 162 4.64 1.51 -6.59
C PHE A 162 3.42 0.89 -7.30
N VAL A 163 3.61 0.32 -8.50
CA VAL A 163 2.53 -0.36 -9.23
C VAL A 163 1.99 -1.56 -8.44
N SER A 164 2.85 -2.31 -7.76
CA SER A 164 2.42 -3.41 -6.90
C SER A 164 1.54 -2.93 -5.75
N ILE A 165 1.83 -1.77 -5.15
CA ILE A 165 0.98 -1.18 -4.10
C ILE A 165 -0.40 -0.84 -4.67
N VAL A 166 -0.46 -0.17 -5.82
CA VAL A 166 -1.75 0.17 -6.46
C VAL A 166 -2.60 -1.08 -6.73
N ILE A 167 -1.99 -2.16 -7.22
CA ILE A 167 -2.72 -3.42 -7.49
C ILE A 167 -3.30 -4.02 -6.21
N VAL A 168 -2.54 -4.05 -5.11
CA VAL A 168 -3.04 -4.59 -3.84
C VAL A 168 -4.05 -3.63 -3.20
N GLN A 169 -3.96 -2.33 -3.48
CA GLN A 169 -4.92 -1.32 -3.04
C GLN A 169 -6.28 -1.49 -3.70
N TRP A 170 -6.37 -1.97 -4.93
CA TRP A 170 -7.67 -2.32 -5.51
C TRP A 170 -8.40 -3.37 -4.69
N THR A 171 -7.65 -4.38 -4.22
CA THR A 171 -8.20 -5.44 -3.39
C THR A 171 -8.59 -4.90 -2.01
N ASP A 172 -7.75 -4.04 -1.41
CA ASP A 172 -8.05 -3.44 -0.13
C ASP A 172 -9.27 -2.50 -0.18
N LEU A 173 -9.44 -1.72 -1.25
CA LEU A 173 -10.60 -0.88 -1.46
C LEU A 173 -11.89 -1.72 -1.49
N LEU A 174 -11.86 -2.86 -2.18
CA LEU A 174 -12.99 -3.79 -2.26
C LEU A 174 -13.30 -4.42 -0.89
N ILE A 175 -12.28 -4.75 -0.09
CA ILE A 175 -12.45 -5.30 1.26
C ILE A 175 -12.98 -4.23 2.22
N CYS A 176 -12.43 -3.01 2.17
CA CYS A 176 -12.82 -1.90 3.03
C CYS A 176 -14.22 -1.35 2.71
N LYS A 177 -14.76 -1.63 1.51
CA LYS A 177 -16.13 -1.26 1.12
C LYS A 177 -17.18 -1.81 2.08
N THR A 178 -17.02 -3.03 2.58
CA THR A 178 -17.98 -3.67 3.50
C THR A 178 -17.31 -4.11 4.79
N ARG A 179 -17.92 -3.79 5.93
CA ARG A 179 -17.41 -4.20 7.25
C ARG A 179 -18.02 -5.51 7.73
N MET A 180 -19.28 -5.78 7.38
CA MET A 180 -19.99 -6.98 7.82
C MET A 180 -20.59 -7.77 6.67
N ASN A 181 -21.13 -7.09 5.67
CA ASN A 181 -21.76 -7.76 4.54
C ASN A 181 -20.71 -8.30 3.56
N SER A 182 -21.10 -9.33 2.81
CA SER A 182 -20.31 -9.78 1.66
C SER A 182 -20.43 -8.80 0.49
N ILE A 183 -19.37 -8.65 -0.30
CA ILE A 183 -19.37 -7.83 -1.52
C ILE A 183 -20.47 -8.29 -2.49
N PHE A 184 -20.77 -9.59 -2.55
CA PHE A 184 -21.84 -10.13 -3.39
C PHE A 184 -23.26 -9.73 -2.93
N GLN A 185 -23.44 -9.46 -1.63
CA GLN A 185 -24.70 -9.00 -1.08
C GLN A 185 -24.88 -7.50 -1.23
N GLN A 186 -23.79 -6.72 -1.07
CA GLN A 186 -23.83 -5.26 -1.19
C GLN A 186 -23.79 -4.79 -2.66
N GLY A 187 -23.11 -5.53 -3.54
CA GLY A 187 -22.92 -5.19 -4.95
C GLY A 187 -21.93 -4.05 -5.21
N MET A 188 -21.45 -3.94 -6.45
CA MET A 188 -20.50 -2.91 -6.90
C MET A 188 -21.18 -1.77 -7.67
N TRP A 189 -22.36 -1.33 -7.22
CA TRP A 189 -23.16 -0.33 -7.94
C TRP A 189 -22.73 1.12 -7.69
N ASN A 190 -21.78 1.36 -6.79
CA ASN A 190 -21.31 2.71 -6.46
C ASN A 190 -20.42 3.26 -7.59
N HIS A 191 -20.96 4.20 -8.36
CA HIS A 191 -20.25 4.83 -9.48
C HIS A 191 -19.00 5.59 -9.04
N HIS A 192 -19.01 6.19 -7.84
CA HIS A 192 -17.86 6.92 -7.31
C HIS A 192 -16.67 5.99 -7.02
N LEU A 193 -16.94 4.80 -6.49
CA LEU A 193 -15.90 3.81 -6.18
C LEU A 193 -15.31 3.21 -7.46
N THR A 194 -16.15 2.89 -8.44
CA THR A 194 -15.68 2.39 -9.76
C THR A 194 -14.88 3.47 -10.51
N PHE A 195 -15.29 4.73 -10.42
CA PHE A 195 -14.52 5.85 -10.95
C PHE A 195 -13.17 6.00 -10.24
N GLY A 196 -13.14 5.86 -8.90
CA GLY A 196 -11.90 5.86 -8.11
C GLY A 196 -10.91 4.81 -8.59
N LEU A 197 -11.35 3.56 -8.73
CA LEU A 197 -10.51 2.47 -9.26
C LEU A 197 -9.97 2.74 -10.67
N PHE A 198 -10.81 3.27 -11.56
CA PHE A 198 -10.38 3.61 -12.91
C PHE A 198 -9.35 4.74 -12.91
N PHE A 199 -9.58 5.78 -12.11
CA PHE A 199 -8.65 6.90 -11.95
C PHE A 199 -7.31 6.44 -11.39
N GLU A 200 -7.33 5.62 -10.33
CA GLU A 200 -6.15 5.03 -9.70
C GLU A 200 -5.32 4.23 -10.72
N THR A 201 -5.97 3.34 -11.49
CA THR A 201 -5.33 2.57 -12.57
C THR A 201 -4.72 3.44 -13.66
N THR A 202 -5.35 4.56 -13.99
CA THR A 202 -4.88 5.45 -15.07
C THR A 202 -3.68 6.29 -14.63
N LEU A 203 -3.57 6.56 -13.33
CA LEU A 203 -2.48 7.35 -12.75
C LEU A 203 -1.23 6.51 -12.48
N ALA A 204 -1.40 5.20 -12.29
CA ALA A 204 -0.32 4.24 -12.04
C ALA A 204 0.47 3.87 -13.30
#